data_AF-A0A7C3CGJ4-F1
#
_entry.id   AF-A0A7C3CGJ4-F1
#
_cell.length_a   1.000
_cell.length_b   1.000
_cell.length_c   1.000
_cell.angle_alpha   90.00
_cell.angle_beta   90.00
_cell.angle_gamma   90.00
#
_symmetry.space_group_name_H-M   'P 1'
#
loop_
_entity.id
_entity.type
_entity.pdbx_description
1 polymer ?
#
loop_
_entity_poly.entity_id
_entity_poly.type
_entity_poly.pdbx_seq_one_letter_code
_entity_poly.pdbx_strand_id
1 'polypeptide(L)'
;MKYLDEFRDPALARKLLDEIQRVVTQKWVMMEVCGGQTHSIIRNGIDQLLPDEIELIHGPGCPVCVTPLGVIDRALNIAARDDVIFCSFGDMLRVPGSDSDLFRIKSAGGNIRIIYSPLDALKIARENP
;
A
#
# COMPACT_ATOMS: atom_id res chain seq x y z
N MET A 1 12.08 19.68 -3.77
CA MET A 1 10.85 19.86 -2.96
C MET A 1 11.27 20.57 -1.69
N LYS A 2 10.65 21.69 -1.31
CA LYS A 2 10.96 22.36 -0.03
C LYS A 2 10.81 21.31 1.10
N TYR A 3 11.73 21.29 2.07
CA TYR A 3 11.76 20.36 3.22
C TYR A 3 12.27 18.91 3.01
N LEU A 4 12.65 18.48 1.80
CA LEU A 4 13.15 17.10 1.60
C LEU A 4 14.48 16.83 2.32
N ASP A 5 15.40 17.78 2.28
CA ASP A 5 16.74 17.64 2.88
C ASP A 5 16.70 17.87 4.40
N GLU A 6 15.85 18.80 4.85
CA GLU A 6 15.68 19.15 6.27
C GLU A 6 15.16 17.97 7.11
N PHE A 7 14.30 17.12 6.54
CA PHE A 7 13.81 15.91 7.20
C PHE A 7 14.69 14.67 6.98
N ARG A 8 15.80 14.80 6.22
CA ARG A 8 16.77 13.73 5.95
C ARG A 8 18.13 14.05 6.55
N ASP A 9 18.13 14.59 7.76
CA ASP A 9 19.34 14.92 8.51
C ASP A 9 19.69 13.79 9.51
N PRO A 10 20.81 13.06 9.32
CA PRO A 10 21.23 12.01 10.24
C PRO A 10 21.62 12.54 11.63
N ALA A 11 22.11 13.79 11.73
CA ALA A 11 22.44 14.40 13.01
C ALA A 11 21.17 14.73 13.81
N LEU A 12 20.12 15.18 13.13
CA LEU A 12 18.80 15.36 13.75
C LEU A 12 18.21 14.01 14.17
N ALA A 13 18.26 12.99 13.30
CA ALA A 13 17.77 11.65 13.61
C ALA A 13 18.47 11.07 14.85
N ARG A 14 19.79 11.22 14.97
CA ARG A 14 20.55 10.77 16.14
C ARG A 14 20.09 11.45 17.43
N LYS A 15 19.92 12.77 17.40
CA LYS A 15 19.41 13.54 18.55
C LYS A 15 18.03 13.06 18.98
N LEU A 16 17.14 12.77 18.03
CA LEU A 16 15.81 12.24 18.32
C LEU A 16 15.87 10.85 18.98
N LEU A 17 16.75 9.97 18.50
CA LEU A 17 16.95 8.65 19.11
C LEU A 17 17.48 8.76 20.54
N ASP A 18 18.46 9.63 20.79
CA ASP A 18 19.00 9.86 22.14
C ASP A 18 17.91 10.41 23.08
N GLU A 19 17.04 11.31 22.59
CA GLU A 19 15.89 11.81 23.38
C GLU A 19 14.85 10.72 23.63
N ILE A 20 14.51 9.89 22.65
CA ILE A 20 13.61 8.74 22.81
C ILE A 20 14.16 7.83 23.92
N GLN A 21 15.44 7.46 23.85
CA GLN A 21 16.08 6.61 24.85
C GLN A 21 16.02 7.24 26.26
N ARG A 22 16.09 8.57 26.37
CA ARG A 22 15.99 9.29 27.65
C ARG A 22 14.59 9.30 28.25
N VAL A 23 13.55 9.41 27.44
CA VAL A 23 12.15 9.59 27.92
C VAL A 23 11.38 8.30 28.05
N VAL A 24 11.85 7.21 27.44
CA VAL A 24 11.24 5.89 27.57
C VAL A 24 11.42 5.40 29.01
N THR A 25 10.30 5.14 29.68
CA THR A 25 10.24 4.78 31.11
C THR A 25 9.67 3.38 31.35
N GLN A 26 9.12 2.76 30.31
CA GLN A 26 8.47 1.47 30.35
C GLN A 26 8.37 0.89 28.94
N LYS A 27 7.91 -0.36 28.84
CA LYS A 27 7.63 -0.98 27.56
C LYS A 27 6.44 -0.30 26.86
N TRP A 28 6.61 0.01 25.58
CA TRP A 28 5.60 0.56 24.71
C TRP A 28 5.40 -0.34 23.52
N VAL A 29 4.13 -0.60 23.19
CA VAL A 29 3.75 -1.30 21.98
C VAL A 29 3.06 -0.28 21.07
N MET A 30 3.69 0.05 19.96
CA MET A 30 3.23 1.08 19.04
C MET A 30 2.86 0.47 17.69
N MET A 31 1.62 0.69 17.26
CA MET A 31 1.16 0.22 15.96
C MET A 31 1.10 1.36 14.95
N GLU A 32 1.65 1.12 13.77
CA GLU A 32 1.38 1.93 12.57
C GLU A 32 0.41 1.20 11.63
N VAL A 33 -0.34 1.95 10.84
CA VAL A 33 -1.35 1.41 9.91
C VAL A 33 -1.21 2.08 8.54
N CYS A 34 0.01 2.12 8.02
CA CYS A 34 0.31 2.67 6.71
C CYS A 34 1.50 1.95 6.09
N GLY A 35 1.28 1.21 4.99
CA GLY A 35 2.37 0.48 4.31
C GLY A 35 3.55 1.36 3.89
N GLY A 36 3.31 2.66 3.63
CA GLY A 36 4.37 3.63 3.37
C GLY A 36 5.24 3.92 4.60
N GLN A 37 4.64 3.97 5.80
CA GLN A 37 5.37 4.08 7.06
C GLN A 37 6.14 2.79 7.35
N THR A 38 5.50 1.61 7.20
CA THR A 38 6.18 0.30 7.30
C THR A 38 7.44 0.27 6.43
N HIS A 39 7.30 0.64 5.14
CA HIS A 39 8.41 0.68 4.20
C HIS A 39 9.50 1.64 4.66
N SER A 40 9.14 2.84 5.12
CA SER A 40 10.12 3.83 5.59
C SER A 40 10.84 3.39 6.85
N ILE A 41 10.14 2.76 7.80
CA ILE A 41 10.72 2.26 9.06
C ILE A 41 11.79 1.22 8.74
N ILE A 42 11.42 0.17 8.01
CA ILE A 42 12.31 -0.95 7.69
C ILE A 42 13.46 -0.49 6.79
N ARG A 43 13.17 0.31 5.76
CA ARG A 43 14.20 0.77 4.81
C ARG A 43 15.29 1.60 5.49
N ASN A 44 14.94 2.36 6.52
CA ASN A 44 15.89 3.19 7.26
C ASN A 44 16.36 2.51 8.56
N GLY A 45 15.98 1.26 8.81
CA GLY A 45 16.37 0.49 10.00
C GLY A 45 15.91 1.11 11.32
N ILE A 46 14.82 1.89 11.31
CA ILE A 46 14.33 2.59 12.52
C ILE A 46 13.92 1.58 13.59
N ASP A 47 13.34 0.46 13.19
CA ASP A 47 13.00 -0.68 14.04
C ASP A 47 14.20 -1.26 14.80
N GLN A 48 15.41 -1.15 14.23
CA GLN A 48 16.65 -1.63 14.85
C GLN A 48 17.36 -0.56 15.69
N LEU A 49 16.99 0.70 15.51
CA LEU A 49 17.61 1.84 16.19
C LEU A 49 16.84 2.26 17.45
N LEU A 50 15.57 1.89 17.57
CA LEU A 50 14.76 2.16 18.75
C LEU A 50 15.22 1.32 19.95
N PRO A 51 15.05 1.82 21.19
CA PRO A 51 15.27 1.03 22.40
C PRO A 51 14.43 -0.25 22.45
N ASP A 52 14.94 -1.31 23.09
CA ASP A 52 14.26 -2.61 23.23
C ASP A 52 12.92 -2.52 23.97
N GLU A 53 12.69 -1.45 24.74
CA GLU A 53 11.40 -1.16 25.37
C GLU A 53 10.32 -0.75 24.37
N ILE A 54 10.66 -0.35 23.14
CA ILE A 54 9.68 0.03 22.11
C ILE A 54 9.52 -1.12 21.11
N GLU A 55 8.35 -1.76 21.16
CA GLU A 55 7.93 -2.73 20.15
C GLU A 55 7.10 -2.02 19.07
N LEU A 56 7.50 -2.19 17.81
CA LEU A 56 6.74 -1.72 16.66
C LEU A 56 5.87 -2.85 16.09
N ILE A 57 4.56 -2.61 15.99
CA ILE A 57 3.61 -3.49 15.31
C ILE A 57 3.24 -2.88 13.95
N HIS A 58 3.43 -3.66 12.89
CA HIS A 58 2.98 -3.31 11.55
C HIS A 58 1.54 -3.76 11.34
N GLY A 59 0.61 -2.81 11.47
CA GLY A 59 -0.81 -3.04 11.31
C GLY A 59 -1.23 -3.23 9.84
N PRO A 60 -2.53 -3.44 9.59
CA PRO A 60 -3.07 -3.71 8.26
C PRO A 60 -3.19 -2.44 7.40
N GLY A 61 -2.07 -1.76 7.14
CA GLY A 61 -1.99 -0.49 6.40
C GLY A 61 -1.99 -0.60 4.88
N CYS A 62 -2.32 -1.78 4.33
CA CYS A 62 -2.33 -2.06 2.89
C CYS A 62 -3.78 -2.22 2.41
N PRO A 63 -4.36 -1.23 1.71
CA PRO A 63 -5.77 -1.28 1.29
C PRO A 63 -6.07 -2.45 0.35
N VAL A 64 -5.11 -2.82 -0.50
CA VAL A 64 -5.15 -3.99 -1.37
C VAL A 64 -5.29 -5.28 -0.56
N CYS A 65 -4.41 -5.45 0.44
CA CYS A 65 -4.29 -6.67 1.22
C CYS A 65 -5.51 -6.94 2.11
N VAL A 66 -6.25 -5.89 2.50
CA VAL A 66 -7.46 -5.99 3.32
C VAL A 66 -8.75 -6.01 2.51
N THR A 67 -8.66 -5.96 1.17
CA THR A 67 -9.85 -6.00 0.31
C THR A 67 -10.56 -7.35 0.50
N PRO A 68 -11.86 -7.38 0.89
CA PRO A 68 -12.56 -8.63 1.15
C PRO A 68 -12.64 -9.53 -0.09
N LEU A 69 -12.49 -10.84 0.08
CA LEU A 69 -12.56 -11.83 -1.00
C LEU A 69 -13.81 -11.69 -1.86
N GLY A 70 -14.99 -11.54 -1.25
CA GLY A 70 -16.24 -11.36 -1.98
C GLY A 70 -16.32 -10.05 -2.79
N VAL A 71 -15.50 -9.03 -2.50
CA VAL A 71 -15.37 -7.82 -3.33
C VAL A 71 -14.49 -8.13 -4.55
N ILE A 72 -13.38 -8.83 -4.33
CA ILE A 72 -12.49 -9.29 -5.41
C ILE A 72 -13.26 -10.17 -6.40
N ASP A 73 -14.01 -11.18 -5.92
CA ASP A 73 -14.77 -12.07 -6.80
C ASP A 73 -15.82 -11.33 -7.63
N ARG A 74 -16.51 -10.34 -7.04
CA ARG A 74 -17.43 -9.49 -7.79
C ARG A 74 -16.72 -8.67 -8.86
N ALA A 75 -15.55 -8.10 -8.56
CA ALA A 75 -14.73 -7.39 -9.52
C ALA A 75 -14.27 -8.30 -10.67
N LEU A 76 -13.82 -9.52 -10.37
CA LEU A 76 -13.41 -10.51 -11.37
C LEU A 76 -14.57 -10.89 -12.29
N ASN A 77 -15.76 -11.13 -11.74
CA ASN A 77 -16.96 -11.43 -12.54
C ASN A 77 -17.35 -10.29 -13.48
N ILE A 78 -17.18 -9.03 -13.05
CA ILE A 78 -17.40 -7.86 -13.91
C ILE A 78 -16.31 -7.76 -14.97
N ALA A 79 -15.04 -7.95 -14.61
CA ALA A 79 -13.90 -7.84 -15.50
C ALA A 79 -13.86 -8.91 -16.61
N ALA A 80 -14.51 -10.06 -16.39
CA ALA A 80 -14.57 -11.16 -17.34
C ALA A 80 -15.63 -10.96 -18.45
N ARG A 81 -16.44 -9.91 -18.39
CA ARG A 81 -17.47 -9.66 -19.41
C ARG A 81 -16.87 -8.98 -20.63
N ASP A 82 -17.30 -9.41 -21.82
CA ASP A 82 -16.81 -8.87 -23.10
C ASP A 82 -17.23 -7.41 -23.34
N ASP A 83 -18.30 -6.94 -22.69
CA ASP A 83 -18.84 -5.59 -22.81
C ASP A 83 -18.26 -4.58 -21.79
N VAL A 84 -17.20 -4.97 -21.06
CA VAL A 84 -16.63 -4.16 -19.98
C VAL A 84 -15.18 -3.78 -20.24
N ILE A 85 -14.85 -2.50 -20.07
CA ILE A 85 -13.47 -2.03 -19.87
C ILE A 85 -13.22 -1.92 -18.36
N PHE A 86 -12.49 -2.87 -17.79
CA PHE A 86 -12.25 -2.90 -16.35
C PHE A 86 -10.98 -2.14 -15.98
N CYS A 87 -11.10 -1.09 -15.17
CA CYS A 87 -9.96 -0.28 -14.74
C CYS A 87 -9.52 -0.67 -13.32
N SER A 88 -8.22 -0.87 -13.13
CA SER A 88 -7.65 -1.24 -11.83
C SER A 88 -6.26 -0.65 -11.64
N PHE A 89 -5.87 -0.41 -10.38
CA PHE A 89 -4.46 -0.19 -10.06
C PHE A 89 -3.64 -1.46 -10.30
N GLY A 90 -2.35 -1.29 -10.55
CA GLY A 90 -1.44 -2.36 -10.97
C GLY A 90 -1.22 -3.44 -9.91
N ASP A 91 -1.20 -3.05 -8.63
CA ASP A 91 -1.06 -3.92 -7.47
C ASP A 91 -2.23 -4.91 -7.32
N MET A 92 -3.45 -4.48 -7.64
CA MET A 92 -4.65 -5.30 -7.60
C MET A 92 -4.67 -6.43 -8.64
N LEU A 93 -3.85 -6.38 -9.71
CA LEU A 93 -3.95 -7.34 -10.81
C LEU A 93 -3.66 -8.78 -10.39
N ARG A 94 -2.81 -8.98 -9.39
CA ARG A 94 -2.36 -10.29 -8.92
C ARG A 94 -3.04 -10.73 -7.62
N VAL A 95 -4.01 -9.97 -7.14
CA VAL A 95 -4.75 -10.33 -5.94
C VAL A 95 -5.67 -11.50 -6.28
N PRO A 96 -5.53 -12.66 -5.60
CA PRO A 96 -6.33 -13.82 -5.91
C PRO A 96 -7.78 -13.62 -5.43
N GLY A 97 -8.72 -13.92 -6.31
CA GLY A 97 -10.09 -14.28 -5.92
C GLY A 97 -10.21 -15.77 -5.63
N SER A 98 -11.44 -16.26 -5.56
CA SER A 98 -11.75 -17.66 -5.29
C SER A 98 -11.23 -18.61 -6.37
N ASP A 99 -11.39 -18.24 -7.65
CA ASP A 99 -11.07 -19.12 -8.79
C ASP A 99 -10.07 -18.52 -9.80
N SER A 100 -9.78 -17.22 -9.72
CA SER A 100 -8.95 -16.51 -10.70
C SER A 100 -8.39 -15.20 -10.13
N ASP A 101 -7.76 -14.40 -10.98
CA ASP A 101 -7.28 -13.04 -10.70
C ASP A 101 -7.40 -12.17 -11.97
N LEU A 102 -7.27 -10.86 -11.82
CA LEU A 102 -7.40 -9.92 -12.95
C LEU A 102 -6.30 -10.14 -14.00
N PHE A 103 -5.11 -10.59 -13.60
CA PHE A 103 -4.02 -10.89 -14.53
C PHE A 103 -4.37 -12.07 -15.45
N ARG A 104 -4.99 -13.13 -14.91
CA ARG A 104 -5.50 -14.28 -15.68
C ARG A 104 -6.61 -13.86 -16.62
N ILE A 105 -7.60 -13.08 -16.14
CA ILE A 105 -8.68 -12.57 -17.00
C ILE A 105 -8.11 -11.77 -18.18
N LYS A 106 -7.14 -10.89 -17.90
CA LYS A 106 -6.46 -10.12 -18.96
C LYS A 106 -5.76 -11.02 -19.97
N SER A 107 -5.08 -12.07 -19.50
CA SER A 107 -4.40 -13.02 -20.38
C SER A 107 -5.36 -13.86 -21.23
N ALA A 108 -6.61 -14.04 -20.77
CA ALA A 108 -7.68 -14.71 -21.50
C ALA A 108 -8.43 -13.78 -22.49
N GLY A 109 -8.02 -12.52 -22.62
CA GLY A 109 -8.60 -11.55 -23.55
C GLY A 109 -9.49 -10.48 -22.92
N GLY A 110 -9.70 -10.51 -21.60
CA GLY A 110 -10.49 -9.49 -20.90
C GLY A 110 -9.87 -8.08 -21.04
N ASN A 111 -10.71 -7.07 -21.26
CA ASN A 111 -10.26 -5.70 -21.50
C ASN A 111 -9.94 -4.97 -20.19
N ILE A 112 -8.78 -5.27 -19.62
CA ILE A 112 -8.31 -4.71 -18.34
C ILE A 112 -7.28 -3.59 -18.56
N ARG A 113 -7.59 -2.39 -18.05
CA ARG A 113 -6.75 -1.18 -18.12
C ARG A 113 -6.12 -0.88 -16.76
N ILE A 114 -4.79 -0.79 -16.74
CA ILE A 114 -4.05 -0.36 -15.56
C ILE A 114 -4.09 1.16 -15.51
N ILE A 115 -4.53 1.71 -14.38
CA ILE A 115 -4.64 3.15 -14.14
C ILE A 115 -3.78 3.58 -12.94
N TYR A 116 -3.39 4.85 -12.90
CA TYR A 116 -2.63 5.45 -11.80
C TYR A 116 -3.43 6.50 -11.04
N SER A 117 -4.56 6.91 -11.60
CA SER A 117 -5.55 7.76 -10.95
C SER A 117 -6.95 7.26 -11.28
N PRO A 118 -7.92 7.32 -10.35
CA PRO A 118 -9.32 7.08 -10.66
C PRO A 118 -9.85 7.99 -11.79
N LEU A 119 -9.23 9.16 -12.00
CA LEU A 119 -9.58 10.06 -13.11
C LEU A 119 -9.23 9.50 -14.49
N ASP A 120 -8.28 8.57 -14.58
CA ASP A 120 -7.95 7.90 -15.83
C ASP A 120 -9.13 7.04 -16.31
N ALA A 121 -9.88 6.42 -15.39
CA ALA A 121 -11.08 5.65 -15.73
C ALA A 121 -12.17 6.55 -16.36
N LEU A 122 -12.33 7.79 -15.87
CA LEU A 122 -13.25 8.76 -16.47
C LEU A 122 -12.82 9.14 -17.89
N LYS A 123 -11.52 9.33 -18.11
CA LYS A 123 -10.99 9.61 -19.45
C LYS A 123 -11.26 8.44 -20.39
N ILE A 124 -10.95 7.21 -19.96
CA ILE A 124 -11.19 5.98 -20.74
C ILE A 124 -12.68 5.86 -21.10
N ALA A 125 -13.59 6.11 -20.15
CA ALA A 125 -15.02 6.06 -20.41
C ALA A 125 -15.47 7.08 -21.47
N ARG A 126 -14.94 8.31 -21.45
CA ARG A 126 -15.26 9.33 -22.47
C ARG A 126 -14.76 8.97 -23.87
N GLU A 127 -13.67 8.22 -23.96
CA GLU A 127 -13.08 7.76 -25.23
C GLU A 127 -13.79 6.51 -25.78
N ASN A 128 -14.64 5.85 -24.98
CA ASN A 128 -15.35 4.61 -25.33
C ASN A 128 -16.83 4.72 -24.89
N PRO A 129 -17.67 5.52 -25.59
CA PRO A 129 -19.06 5.78 -25.21
C PRO A 129 -20.01 4.58 -25.39
#